data_AF-A0A7S2C1W9-F1
#
_entry.id   AF-A0A7S2C1W9-F1
#
_cell.length_a   1.000
_cell.length_b   1.000
_cell.length_c   1.000
_cell.angle_alpha   90.00
_cell.angle_beta   90.00
_cell.angle_gamma   90.00
#
_symmetry.space_group_name_H-M   'P 1'
#
loop_
_entity.id
_entity.type
_entity.pdbx_description
1 polymer ?
#
loop_
_entity_poly.entity_id
_entity_poly.type
_entity_poly.pdbx_seq_one_letter_code
_entity_poly.pdbx_strand_id
1 'polypeptide(L)'
;GGGSGGYGPPVYANASSAQPHRPDGQASTRTASGGAAASRGEYEYKDGGAEDKESDFAIPVPPIPDRFEEIEAMTLDQVERLLRDDVAFSAHLMNMDSVKTMRDLREQVIEENAKIAQSTLQHRDELEVLRAETLTLQLELQQLKEAFDAKAQVQINADAHRSSDNAVLNTIRLAVEVAEEESDDVASEFNNGDMTADAFVKKYLPLRSTYHQRNAALENSDKWMRS
;
A
#
# COMPACT_ATOMS: atom_id res chain seq x y z
N GLY A 1 -34.61 0.71 -61.02
CA GLY A 1 -34.51 0.65 -59.54
C GLY A 1 -33.05 0.57 -59.21
N GLY A 2 -32.45 1.44 -58.39
CA GLY A 2 -32.98 2.07 -57.19
C GLY A 2 -32.28 1.41 -56.00
N GLY A 3 -31.31 2.08 -55.38
CA GLY A 3 -30.51 1.54 -54.29
C GLY A 3 -29.39 2.48 -53.86
N SER A 4 -29.76 3.60 -53.26
CA SER A 4 -28.88 4.58 -52.61
C SER A 4 -28.33 4.03 -51.28
N GLY A 5 -27.01 3.86 -51.18
CA GLY A 5 -26.32 3.54 -49.93
C GLY A 5 -25.62 4.78 -49.37
N GLY A 6 -26.30 5.49 -48.47
CA GLY A 6 -25.73 6.62 -47.73
C GLY A 6 -24.83 6.14 -46.61
N TYR A 7 -23.58 6.60 -46.59
CA TYR A 7 -22.69 6.47 -45.43
C TYR A 7 -23.05 7.55 -44.41
N GLY A 8 -23.71 7.15 -43.32
CA GLY A 8 -23.85 7.95 -42.11
C GLY A 8 -22.65 7.72 -41.17
N PRO A 9 -22.26 8.71 -40.36
CA PRO A 9 -21.18 8.56 -39.39
C PRO A 9 -21.56 7.54 -38.28
N PRO A 10 -20.58 6.86 -37.67
CA PRO A 10 -20.85 5.87 -36.64
C PRO A 10 -21.38 6.55 -35.37
N VAL A 11 -22.57 6.13 -34.95
CA VAL A 11 -23.12 6.44 -33.63
C VAL A 11 -22.32 5.69 -32.57
N TYR A 12 -21.42 6.39 -31.88
CA TYR A 12 -20.85 5.87 -30.65
C TYR A 12 -21.91 5.98 -29.55
N ALA A 13 -22.32 4.81 -29.04
CA ALA A 13 -23.27 4.71 -27.95
C ALA A 13 -22.71 5.40 -26.69
N ASN A 14 -23.44 6.41 -26.21
CA ASN A 14 -23.20 7.06 -24.93
C ASN A 14 -23.43 6.03 -23.80
N ALA A 15 -22.36 5.43 -23.29
CA ALA A 15 -22.39 4.61 -22.10
C ALA A 15 -22.35 5.49 -20.83
N SER A 16 -23.33 6.38 -20.69
CA SER A 16 -23.61 7.10 -19.43
C SER A 16 -24.90 6.56 -18.82
N SER A 17 -24.80 5.37 -18.20
CA SER A 17 -25.69 4.93 -17.12
C SER A 17 -25.20 3.59 -16.56
N ALA A 18 -24.08 3.62 -15.85
CA ALA A 18 -23.72 2.56 -14.92
C ALA A 18 -23.70 3.16 -13.51
N GLN A 19 -24.86 3.22 -12.86
CA GLN A 19 -24.93 3.40 -11.42
C GLN A 19 -24.24 2.21 -10.75
N PRO A 20 -23.31 2.42 -9.79
CA PRO A 20 -22.88 1.33 -8.95
C PRO A 20 -24.02 0.96 -7.99
N HIS A 21 -24.50 -0.27 -8.12
CA HIS A 21 -25.36 -0.92 -7.14
C HIS A 21 -24.72 -0.86 -5.74
N ARG A 22 -25.47 -0.31 -4.77
CA ARG A 22 -25.25 -0.54 -3.34
C ARG A 22 -25.98 -1.81 -2.92
N PRO A 23 -25.37 -2.71 -2.13
CA PRO A 23 -26.14 -3.70 -1.39
C PRO A 23 -26.61 -3.09 -0.07
N ASP A 24 -27.92 -3.12 0.17
CA ASP A 24 -28.54 -2.74 1.44
C ASP A 24 -28.35 -3.82 2.50
N GLY A 25 -28.14 -3.36 3.74
CA GLY A 25 -28.53 -4.05 4.96
C GLY A 25 -27.42 -4.77 5.72
N GLN A 26 -26.96 -4.21 6.85
CA GLN A 26 -27.64 -4.39 8.14
C GLN A 26 -26.98 -3.51 9.21
N ALA A 27 -27.82 -2.80 9.96
CA ALA A 27 -27.44 -2.09 11.16
C ALA A 27 -27.14 -3.08 12.29
N SER A 28 -26.03 -2.87 13.00
CA SER A 28 -25.88 -3.36 14.37
C SER A 28 -25.07 -2.35 15.16
N THR A 29 -25.69 -1.89 16.24
CA THR A 29 -25.13 -1.00 17.24
C THR A 29 -24.02 -1.70 18.01
N ARG A 30 -22.94 -0.96 18.36
CA ARG A 30 -22.29 -0.96 19.69
C ARG A 30 -21.04 -0.06 19.76
N THR A 31 -21.15 0.90 20.68
CA THR A 31 -20.18 1.29 21.73
C THR A 31 -18.71 1.57 21.41
N ALA A 32 -18.27 2.75 21.87
CA ALA A 32 -16.94 3.34 21.78
C ALA A 32 -15.82 2.57 22.53
N SER A 33 -14.60 2.62 22.00
CA SER A 33 -13.37 3.05 22.70
C SER A 33 -12.12 2.81 21.84
N GLY A 34 -11.09 3.66 22.00
CA GLY A 34 -9.71 3.34 21.63
C GLY A 34 -9.21 4.00 20.35
N GLY A 35 -8.49 5.11 20.50
CA GLY A 35 -7.82 5.82 19.41
C GLY A 35 -6.61 5.08 18.85
N ALA A 36 -6.45 5.17 17.53
CA ALA A 36 -5.17 5.09 16.84
C ALA A 36 -5.27 6.06 15.65
N ALA A 37 -4.63 7.22 15.77
CA ALA A 37 -4.56 8.22 14.73
C ALA A 37 -3.67 7.71 13.59
N ALA A 38 -4.27 7.02 12.62
CA ALA A 38 -3.65 6.80 11.33
C ALA A 38 -3.75 8.11 10.55
N SER A 39 -2.59 8.72 10.28
CA SER A 39 -2.41 9.81 9.33
C SER A 39 -2.92 9.36 7.95
N ARG A 40 -4.21 9.57 7.71
CA ARG A 40 -4.83 9.42 6.40
C ARG A 40 -4.52 10.72 5.68
N GLY A 41 -3.54 10.69 4.79
CA GLY A 41 -3.31 11.78 3.85
C GLY A 41 -4.60 12.03 3.08
N GLU A 42 -5.31 13.09 3.45
CA GLU A 42 -6.41 13.65 2.68
C GLU A 42 -5.79 14.23 1.41
N TYR A 43 -5.83 13.44 0.34
CA TYR A 43 -5.74 14.01 -0.99
C TYR A 43 -7.05 14.78 -1.19
N GLU A 44 -6.97 16.09 -0.97
CA GLU A 44 -8.01 17.04 -1.30
C GLU A 44 -8.22 17.00 -2.82
N TYR A 45 -9.19 16.21 -3.28
CA TYR A 45 -9.76 16.38 -4.60
C TYR A 45 -10.44 17.75 -4.59
N LYS A 46 -9.74 18.74 -5.13
CA LYS A 46 -10.34 20.01 -5.49
C LYS A 46 -11.50 19.69 -6.43
N ASP A 47 -12.71 20.02 -5.98
CA ASP A 47 -13.91 20.10 -6.79
C ASP A 47 -13.68 21.19 -7.83
N GLY A 48 -12.95 20.81 -8.89
CA GLY A 48 -12.86 21.60 -10.10
C GLY A 48 -14.23 21.51 -10.72
N GLY A 49 -15.00 22.60 -10.59
CA GLY A 49 -16.31 22.74 -11.20
C GLY A 49 -16.28 22.21 -12.62
N ALA A 50 -17.36 21.54 -13.01
CA ALA A 50 -17.63 21.10 -14.36
C ALA A 50 -17.66 22.32 -15.29
N GLU A 51 -16.50 22.84 -15.63
CA GLU A 51 -16.28 23.53 -16.88
C GLU A 51 -16.30 22.43 -17.92
N ASP A 52 -17.29 22.50 -18.80
CA ASP A 52 -17.39 21.72 -20.02
C ASP A 52 -16.08 21.88 -20.81
N LYS A 53 -15.09 21.04 -20.52
CA LYS A 53 -13.90 20.88 -21.36
C LYS A 53 -14.31 20.08 -22.58
N GLU A 54 -15.11 20.71 -23.44
CA GLU A 54 -15.31 20.26 -24.80
C GLU A 54 -13.95 20.22 -25.50
N SER A 55 -13.44 18.99 -25.62
CA SER A 55 -12.44 18.53 -26.58
C SER A 55 -11.19 19.41 -26.79
N ASP A 56 -10.21 19.26 -25.91
CA ASP A 56 -8.79 19.58 -26.20
C ASP A 56 -8.18 18.63 -27.26
N PHE A 57 -9.00 17.74 -27.82
CA PHE A 57 -8.67 16.75 -28.86
C PHE A 57 -9.33 17.05 -30.21
N ALA A 58 -9.96 18.22 -30.38
CA ALA A 58 -10.52 18.59 -31.67
C ALA A 58 -9.37 18.81 -32.67
N ILE A 59 -9.15 17.84 -33.56
CA ILE A 59 -8.29 18.02 -34.73
C ILE A 59 -8.85 19.23 -35.49
N PRO A 60 -8.11 20.33 -35.66
CA PRO A 60 -8.60 21.50 -36.37
C PRO A 60 -8.71 21.14 -37.86
N VAL A 61 -9.89 20.67 -38.27
CA VAL A 61 -10.20 20.39 -39.67
C VAL A 61 -10.32 21.73 -40.37
N PRO A 62 -9.52 22.02 -41.42
CA PRO A 62 -9.66 23.25 -42.17
C PRO A 62 -11.05 23.31 -42.82
N PRO A 63 -11.69 24.49 -42.84
CA PRO A 63 -13.01 24.65 -43.43
C PRO A 63 -12.98 24.34 -44.93
N ILE A 64 -14.01 23.65 -45.42
CA ILE A 64 -14.18 23.40 -46.86
C ILE A 64 -14.42 24.75 -47.54
N PRO A 65 -13.65 25.10 -48.59
CA PRO A 65 -13.87 26.35 -49.31
C PRO A 65 -15.26 26.40 -49.96
N ASP A 66 -15.94 27.55 -49.87
CA ASP A 66 -17.23 27.79 -50.55
C ASP A 66 -17.08 28.03 -52.06
N ARG A 67 -15.84 28.27 -52.52
CA ARG A 67 -15.46 28.54 -53.91
C ARG A 67 -14.12 27.91 -54.20
N PHE A 68 -13.95 27.48 -55.45
CA PHE A 68 -12.69 26.89 -55.94
C PHE A 68 -12.15 27.78 -57.05
N GLU A 69 -11.27 28.71 -56.68
CA GLU A 69 -10.66 29.65 -57.62
C GLU A 69 -9.94 28.91 -58.76
N GLU A 70 -9.43 27.70 -58.49
CA GLU A 70 -8.76 26.87 -59.49
C GLU A 70 -9.72 26.40 -60.60
N ILE A 71 -11.01 26.26 -60.29
CA ILE A 71 -12.06 25.88 -61.26
C ILE A 71 -12.65 27.13 -61.91
N GLU A 72 -12.82 28.23 -61.16
CA GLU A 72 -13.30 29.51 -61.70
C GLU A 72 -12.35 30.10 -62.75
N ALA A 73 -11.05 29.80 -62.65
CA ALA A 73 -10.02 30.24 -63.60
C ALA A 73 -9.95 29.39 -64.90
N MET A 74 -10.69 28.29 -65.00
CA MET A 74 -10.65 27.40 -66.18
C MET A 74 -11.54 27.87 -67.32
N THR A 75 -11.20 27.45 -68.55
CA THR A 75 -12.06 27.69 -69.71
C THR A 75 -13.24 26.72 -69.75
N LEU A 76 -14.33 27.10 -70.43
CA LEU A 76 -15.54 26.26 -70.58
C LEU A 76 -15.21 24.86 -71.12
N ASP A 77 -14.31 24.76 -72.11
CA ASP A 77 -13.88 23.50 -72.70
C ASP A 77 -13.11 22.60 -71.70
N GLN A 78 -12.33 23.21 -70.79
CA GLN A 78 -11.60 22.48 -69.75
C GLN A 78 -12.57 21.94 -68.68
N VAL A 79 -13.58 22.72 -68.30
CA VAL A 79 -14.62 22.30 -67.37
C VAL A 79 -15.50 21.21 -67.98
N GLU A 80 -15.91 21.34 -69.26
CA GLU A 80 -16.65 20.27 -69.95
C GLU A 80 -15.84 18.97 -70.05
N ARG A 81 -14.53 19.07 -70.24
CA ARG A 81 -13.65 17.90 -70.25
C ARG A 81 -13.57 17.25 -68.88
N LEU A 82 -13.43 18.03 -67.80
CA LEU A 82 -13.45 17.54 -66.43
C LEU A 82 -14.79 16.88 -66.07
N LEU A 83 -15.91 17.39 -66.58
CA LEU A 83 -17.24 16.79 -66.35
C LEU A 83 -17.46 15.48 -67.11
N ARG A 84 -16.74 15.23 -68.21
CA ARG A 84 -16.90 14.01 -69.04
C ARG A 84 -15.90 12.90 -68.73
N ASP A 85 -14.80 13.22 -68.03
CA ASP A 85 -13.71 12.29 -67.74
C ASP A 85 -13.44 12.26 -66.23
N ASP A 86 -13.94 11.21 -65.56
CA ASP A 86 -13.78 10.98 -64.13
C ASP A 86 -12.31 10.85 -63.71
N VAL A 87 -11.44 10.34 -64.59
CA VAL A 87 -10.01 10.18 -64.31
C VAL A 87 -9.33 11.55 -64.32
N ALA A 88 -9.65 12.40 -65.32
CA ALA A 88 -9.16 13.77 -65.38
C ALA A 88 -9.67 14.61 -64.20
N PHE A 89 -10.94 14.41 -63.80
CA PHE A 89 -11.53 15.07 -62.64
C PHE A 89 -10.84 14.68 -61.34
N SER A 90 -10.65 13.38 -61.12
CA SER A 90 -9.95 12.88 -59.93
C SER A 90 -8.51 13.39 -59.87
N ALA A 91 -7.78 13.34 -60.99
CA ALA A 91 -6.41 13.86 -61.08
C ALA A 91 -6.34 15.36 -60.76
N HIS A 92 -7.32 16.13 -61.24
CA HIS A 92 -7.41 17.56 -60.94
C HIS A 92 -7.66 17.81 -59.46
N LEU A 93 -8.65 17.13 -58.85
CA LEU A 93 -8.93 17.21 -57.41
C LEU A 93 -7.71 16.83 -56.57
N MET A 94 -6.98 15.77 -56.93
CA MET A 94 -5.77 15.37 -56.20
C MET A 94 -4.65 16.40 -56.27
N ASN A 95 -4.67 17.27 -57.29
CA ASN A 95 -3.68 18.32 -57.45
C ASN A 95 -4.05 19.64 -56.76
N MET A 96 -5.30 19.81 -56.29
CA MET A 96 -5.72 21.00 -55.56
C MET A 96 -5.04 21.09 -54.19
N ASP A 97 -4.62 22.29 -53.80
CA ASP A 97 -3.88 22.51 -52.57
C ASP A 97 -4.74 22.23 -51.32
N SER A 98 -6.04 22.52 -51.38
CA SER A 98 -7.00 22.18 -50.33
C SER A 98 -7.09 20.66 -50.08
N VAL A 99 -7.04 19.84 -51.12
CA VAL A 99 -7.10 18.37 -51.01
C VAL A 99 -5.77 17.79 -50.53
N LYS A 100 -4.63 18.36 -50.96
CA LYS A 100 -3.30 17.98 -50.46
C LYS A 100 -3.15 18.26 -48.97
N THR A 101 -3.46 19.49 -48.54
CA THR A 101 -3.39 19.87 -47.12
C THR A 101 -4.29 19.01 -46.23
N MET A 102 -5.51 18.68 -46.68
CA MET A 102 -6.40 17.75 -45.98
C MET A 102 -5.85 16.32 -45.88
N ARG A 103 -5.21 15.82 -46.95
CA ARG A 103 -4.58 14.50 -46.94
C ARG A 103 -3.39 14.47 -45.99
N ASP A 104 -2.54 15.50 -46.04
CA ASP A 104 -1.35 15.60 -45.21
C ASP A 104 -1.74 15.67 -43.73
N LEU A 105 -2.76 16.46 -43.39
CA LEU A 105 -3.33 16.52 -42.03
C LEU A 105 -3.86 15.15 -41.60
N ARG A 106 -4.60 14.44 -42.47
CA ARG A 106 -5.09 13.09 -42.16
C ARG A 106 -3.94 12.13 -41.87
N GLU A 107 -2.90 12.15 -42.68
CA GLU A 107 -1.74 11.27 -42.49
C GLU A 107 -1.01 11.59 -41.19
N GLN A 108 -0.77 12.87 -40.91
CA GLN A 108 -0.17 13.33 -39.66
C GLN A 108 -0.97 12.86 -38.44
N VAL A 109 -2.29 12.98 -38.48
CA VAL A 109 -3.17 12.52 -37.39
C VAL A 109 -3.06 11.01 -37.20
N ILE A 110 -3.04 10.23 -38.29
CA ILE A 110 -2.92 8.77 -38.22
C ILE A 110 -1.57 8.39 -37.61
N GLU A 111 -0.49 9.03 -38.04
CA GLU A 111 0.87 8.79 -37.55
C GLU A 111 1.01 9.15 -36.06
N GLU A 112 0.53 10.33 -35.66
CA GLU A 112 0.57 10.75 -34.25
C GLU A 112 -0.32 9.85 -33.37
N ASN A 113 -1.51 9.46 -33.85
CA ASN A 113 -2.37 8.53 -33.11
C ASN A 113 -1.69 7.17 -32.92
N ALA A 114 -1.08 6.62 -33.98
CA ALA A 114 -0.35 5.36 -33.92
C ALA A 114 0.82 5.43 -32.91
N LYS A 115 1.56 6.53 -32.92
CA LYS A 115 2.66 6.78 -31.97
C LYS A 115 2.17 6.88 -30.52
N ILE A 116 1.07 7.60 -30.28
CA ILE A 116 0.46 7.71 -28.94
C ILE A 116 -0.05 6.35 -28.49
N ALA A 117 -0.70 5.59 -29.35
CA ALA A 117 -1.19 4.25 -29.04
C ALA A 117 -0.04 3.31 -28.69
N GLN A 118 1.06 3.35 -29.45
CA GLN A 118 2.26 2.56 -29.17
C GLN A 118 2.88 2.93 -27.82
N SER A 119 3.05 4.23 -27.54
CA SER A 119 3.57 4.69 -26.24
C SER A 119 2.65 4.31 -25.08
N THR A 120 1.32 4.40 -25.29
CA THR A 120 0.33 4.00 -24.27
C THR A 120 0.41 2.51 -23.96
N LEU A 121 0.62 1.66 -24.98
CA LEU A 121 0.81 0.23 -24.78
C LEU A 121 2.11 -0.06 -24.01
N GLN A 122 3.22 0.58 -24.39
CA GLN A 122 4.50 0.44 -23.69
C GLN A 122 4.39 0.82 -22.20
N HIS A 123 3.81 1.97 -21.90
CA HIS A 123 3.62 2.39 -20.50
C HIS A 123 2.69 1.46 -19.73
N ARG A 124 1.67 0.87 -20.39
CA ARG A 124 0.80 -0.13 -19.75
C ARG A 124 1.57 -1.39 -19.38
N ASP A 125 2.41 -1.88 -20.29
CA ASP A 125 3.22 -3.06 -20.04
C ASP A 125 4.23 -2.82 -18.90
N GLU A 126 4.91 -1.67 -18.90
CA GLU A 126 5.82 -1.26 -17.82
C GLU A 126 5.10 -1.16 -16.46
N LEU A 127 3.90 -0.57 -16.43
CA LEU A 127 3.10 -0.45 -15.21
C LEU A 127 2.67 -1.81 -14.66
N GLU A 128 2.29 -2.75 -15.54
CA GLU A 128 1.91 -4.11 -15.11
C GLU A 128 3.10 -4.87 -14.52
N VAL A 129 4.29 -4.74 -15.11
CA VAL A 129 5.53 -5.31 -14.53
C VAL A 129 5.81 -4.72 -13.16
N LEU A 130 5.79 -3.39 -13.03
CA LEU A 130 6.09 -2.72 -11.76
C LEU A 130 5.06 -3.06 -10.67
N ARG A 131 3.78 -3.20 -11.04
CA ARG A 131 2.73 -3.67 -10.12
C ARG A 131 3.01 -5.08 -9.63
N ALA A 132 3.35 -5.99 -10.54
CA ALA A 132 3.67 -7.37 -10.18
C ALA A 132 4.87 -7.42 -9.22
N GLU A 133 5.94 -6.68 -9.53
CA GLU A 133 7.14 -6.60 -8.69
C GLU A 133 6.83 -6.03 -7.30
N THR A 134 6.04 -4.95 -7.23
CA THR A 134 5.60 -4.35 -5.96
C THR A 134 4.80 -5.33 -5.11
N LEU A 135 3.87 -6.07 -5.72
CA LEU A 135 3.09 -7.10 -5.02
C LEU A 135 3.99 -8.22 -4.48
N THR A 136 4.98 -8.66 -5.26
CA THR A 136 5.93 -9.68 -4.79
C THR A 136 6.76 -9.20 -3.61
N LEU A 137 7.29 -7.97 -3.67
CA LEU A 137 8.07 -7.38 -2.60
C LEU A 137 7.24 -7.15 -1.33
N GLN A 138 5.99 -6.73 -1.50
CA GLN A 138 5.05 -6.58 -0.37
C GLN A 138 4.79 -7.91 0.32
N LEU A 139 4.61 -9.00 -0.45
CA LEU A 139 4.41 -10.34 0.12
C LEU A 139 5.67 -10.81 0.88
N GLU A 140 6.85 -10.63 0.31
CA GLU A 140 8.12 -10.98 0.97
C GLU A 140 8.31 -10.19 2.28
N LEU A 141 8.06 -8.87 2.24
CA LEU A 141 8.14 -8.02 3.42
C LEU A 141 7.17 -8.48 4.51
N GLN A 142 5.94 -8.83 4.13
CA GLN A 142 4.94 -9.33 5.07
C GLN A 142 5.40 -10.64 5.75
N GLN A 143 5.94 -11.57 4.97
CA GLN A 143 6.48 -12.84 5.50
C GLN A 143 7.67 -12.60 6.45
N LEU A 144 8.59 -11.72 6.06
CA LEU A 144 9.76 -11.40 6.88
C LEU A 144 9.34 -10.71 8.19
N LYS A 145 8.34 -9.83 8.12
CA LYS A 145 7.76 -9.17 9.30
C LYS A 145 7.12 -10.19 10.23
N GLU A 146 6.30 -11.11 9.72
CA GLU A 146 5.67 -12.15 10.54
C GLU A 146 6.71 -13.04 11.23
N ALA A 147 7.77 -13.42 10.51
CA ALA A 147 8.87 -14.20 11.06
C ALA A 147 9.66 -13.42 12.13
N PHE A 148 9.86 -12.12 11.92
CA PHE A 148 10.50 -11.25 12.90
C PHE A 148 9.63 -11.11 14.16
N ASP A 149 8.35 -10.79 14.01
CA ASP A 149 7.41 -10.61 15.11
C ASP A 149 7.28 -11.89 15.94
N ALA A 150 7.25 -13.06 15.29
CA ALA A 150 7.25 -14.35 15.97
C ALA A 150 8.52 -14.56 16.83
N LYS A 151 9.71 -14.23 16.29
CA LYS A 151 10.97 -14.33 17.04
C LYS A 151 11.04 -13.31 18.18
N ALA A 152 10.59 -12.09 17.94
CA ALA A 152 10.52 -11.05 18.95
C ALA A 152 9.60 -11.47 20.11
N GLN A 153 8.46 -12.09 19.81
CA GLN A 153 7.55 -12.59 20.84
C GLN A 153 8.17 -13.70 21.69
N VAL A 154 8.89 -14.64 21.05
CA VAL A 154 9.63 -15.69 21.79
C VAL A 154 10.67 -15.07 22.72
N GLN A 155 11.41 -14.06 22.26
CA GLN A 155 12.41 -13.36 23.07
C GLN A 155 11.78 -12.62 24.25
N ILE A 156 10.69 -11.88 24.02
CA ILE A 156 9.95 -11.18 25.08
C ILE A 156 9.49 -12.16 26.16
N ASN A 157 8.95 -13.31 25.76
CA ASN A 157 8.51 -14.32 26.71
C ASN A 157 9.69 -14.91 27.50
N ALA A 158 10.81 -15.20 26.83
CA ALA A 158 12.01 -15.70 27.48
C ALA A 158 12.58 -14.69 28.49
N ASP A 159 12.60 -13.40 28.15
CA ASP A 159 13.06 -12.34 29.04
C ASP A 159 12.11 -12.13 30.23
N ALA A 160 10.79 -12.23 30.00
CA ALA A 160 9.81 -12.18 31.07
C ALA A 160 9.98 -13.34 32.07
N HIS A 161 10.23 -14.56 31.57
CA HIS A 161 10.54 -15.72 32.42
C HIS A 161 11.84 -15.52 33.21
N ARG A 162 12.93 -15.09 32.55
CA ARG A 162 14.20 -14.80 33.23
C ARG A 162 14.06 -13.72 34.30
N SER A 163 13.26 -12.69 34.05
CA SER A 163 12.99 -11.63 35.03
C SER A 163 12.25 -12.17 36.25
N SER A 164 11.22 -12.99 36.02
CA SER A 164 10.48 -13.67 37.09
C SER A 164 11.38 -14.58 37.93
N ASP A 165 12.23 -15.38 37.29
CA ASP A 165 13.16 -16.28 37.98
C ASP A 165 14.13 -15.49 38.86
N ASN A 166 14.73 -14.42 38.32
CA ASN A 166 15.60 -13.53 39.09
C ASN A 166 14.88 -12.89 40.30
N ALA A 167 13.60 -12.54 40.17
CA ALA A 167 12.82 -12.02 41.30
C ALA A 167 12.71 -13.06 42.43
N VAL A 168 12.40 -14.32 42.10
CA VAL A 168 12.34 -15.43 43.08
C VAL A 168 13.70 -15.67 43.73
N LEU A 169 14.80 -15.57 42.99
CA LEU A 169 16.12 -15.74 43.57
C LEU A 169 16.51 -14.63 44.52
N ASN A 170 16.14 -13.39 44.22
CA ASN A 170 16.38 -12.26 45.11
C ASN A 170 15.59 -12.40 46.41
N THR A 171 14.35 -12.93 46.37
CA THR A 171 13.60 -13.19 47.60
C THR A 171 14.23 -14.31 48.44
N ILE A 172 14.75 -15.36 47.80
CA ILE A 172 15.49 -16.43 48.51
C ILE A 172 16.78 -15.87 49.14
N ARG A 173 17.55 -15.06 48.41
CA ARG A 173 18.78 -14.41 48.94
C ARG A 173 18.47 -13.58 50.19
N LEU A 174 17.44 -12.74 50.12
CA LEU A 174 17.01 -11.95 51.27
C LEU A 174 16.58 -12.84 52.44
N ALA A 175 15.85 -13.93 52.19
CA ALA A 175 15.42 -14.85 53.24
C ALA A 175 16.57 -15.65 53.87
N VAL A 176 17.69 -15.84 53.16
CA VAL A 176 18.94 -16.41 53.72
C VAL A 176 19.61 -15.39 54.64
N GLU A 177 19.79 -14.16 54.17
CA GLU A 177 20.40 -13.07 54.94
C GLU A 177 19.64 -12.79 56.24
N VAL A 178 18.30 -12.71 56.18
CA VAL A 178 17.46 -12.54 57.38
C VAL A 178 17.62 -13.70 58.37
N ALA A 179 17.69 -14.95 57.89
CA ALA A 179 17.89 -16.09 58.78
C ALA A 179 19.29 -16.13 59.41
N GLU A 180 20.29 -15.58 58.72
CA GLU A 180 21.64 -15.42 59.24
C GLU A 180 21.68 -14.36 60.33
N GLU A 181 21.14 -13.17 60.06
CA GLU A 181 21.04 -12.05 61.00
C GLU A 181 20.27 -12.46 62.28
N GLU A 182 19.09 -13.06 62.14
CA GLU A 182 18.31 -13.57 63.29
C GLU A 182 19.10 -14.59 64.13
N SER A 183 19.91 -15.43 63.49
CA SER A 183 20.73 -16.41 64.20
C SER A 183 21.92 -15.78 64.91
N ASP A 184 22.50 -14.73 64.32
CA ASP A 184 23.63 -13.99 64.89
C ASP A 184 23.18 -13.10 66.06
N ASP A 185 21.99 -12.52 66.00
CA ASP A 185 21.36 -11.83 67.12
C ASP A 185 21.15 -12.76 68.32
N VAL A 186 20.57 -13.95 68.10
CA VAL A 186 20.38 -14.95 69.16
C VAL A 186 21.71 -15.42 69.74
N ALA A 187 22.77 -15.54 68.92
CA ALA A 187 24.11 -15.87 69.39
C ALA A 187 24.73 -14.74 70.23
N SER A 188 24.53 -13.48 69.82
CA SER A 188 24.98 -12.29 70.55
C SER A 188 24.30 -12.17 71.91
N GLU A 189 22.97 -12.30 71.97
CA GLU A 189 22.20 -12.31 73.22
C GLU A 189 22.70 -13.39 74.20
N PHE A 190 23.01 -14.60 73.71
CA PHE A 190 23.60 -15.65 74.55
C PHE A 190 24.99 -15.28 75.07
N ASN A 191 25.85 -14.72 74.21
CA ASN A 191 27.21 -14.33 74.58
C ASN A 191 27.23 -13.16 75.59
N ASN A 192 26.21 -12.29 75.55
CA ASN A 192 26.04 -11.20 76.50
C ASN A 192 25.41 -11.66 77.84
N GLY A 193 24.96 -12.91 77.93
CA GLY A 193 24.35 -13.49 79.12
C GLY A 193 22.84 -13.19 79.26
N ASP A 194 22.21 -12.65 78.22
CA ASP A 194 20.79 -12.26 78.22
C ASP A 194 19.85 -13.48 78.07
N MET A 195 20.38 -14.68 77.79
CA MET A 195 19.61 -15.92 77.71
C MET A 195 20.34 -17.13 78.31
N THR A 196 19.55 -18.15 78.69
CA THR A 196 20.08 -19.42 79.21
C THR A 196 20.48 -20.36 78.08
N ALA A 197 21.38 -21.32 78.38
CA ALA A 197 21.82 -22.31 77.40
C ALA A 197 20.67 -23.15 76.79
N ASP A 198 19.67 -23.51 77.59
CA ASP A 198 18.50 -24.27 77.11
C ASP A 198 17.63 -23.42 76.16
N ALA A 199 17.44 -22.13 76.49
CA ALA A 199 16.72 -21.19 75.62
C ALA A 199 17.48 -20.91 74.32
N PHE A 200 18.80 -20.81 74.38
CA PHE A 200 19.68 -20.66 73.21
C PHE A 200 19.52 -21.83 72.25
N VAL A 201 19.70 -23.07 72.73
CA VAL A 201 19.59 -24.28 71.89
C VAL A 201 18.21 -24.37 71.22
N LYS A 202 17.13 -24.05 71.97
CA LYS A 202 15.75 -24.10 71.46
C LYS A 202 15.47 -23.06 70.36
N LYS A 203 16.13 -21.89 70.39
CA LYS A 203 15.96 -20.82 69.40
C LYS A 203 16.94 -20.91 68.23
N TYR A 204 18.21 -21.17 68.52
CA TYR A 204 19.31 -21.11 67.56
C TYR A 204 19.31 -22.28 66.56
N LEU A 205 19.08 -23.52 67.03
CA LEU A 205 19.12 -24.69 66.14
C LEU A 205 18.06 -24.66 65.04
N PRO A 206 16.78 -24.29 65.31
CA PRO A 206 15.78 -24.12 64.24
C PRO A 206 16.14 -23.02 63.24
N LEU A 207 16.71 -21.90 63.70
CA LEU A 207 17.16 -20.81 62.84
C LEU A 207 18.28 -21.26 61.91
N ARG A 208 19.32 -21.91 62.43
CA ARG A 208 20.42 -22.44 61.61
C ARG A 208 19.97 -23.56 60.67
N SER A 209 19.06 -24.43 61.09
CA SER A 209 18.44 -25.41 60.18
C SER A 209 17.73 -24.72 59.01
N THR A 210 16.98 -23.66 59.29
CA THR A 210 16.26 -22.88 58.27
C THR A 210 17.23 -22.16 57.33
N TYR A 211 18.28 -21.54 57.86
CA TYR A 211 19.35 -20.92 57.08
C TYR A 211 19.98 -21.94 56.12
N HIS A 212 20.41 -23.10 56.61
CA HIS A 212 21.06 -24.11 55.77
C HIS A 212 20.13 -24.65 54.69
N GLN A 213 18.84 -24.84 54.98
CA GLN A 213 17.85 -25.24 53.97
C GLN A 213 17.68 -24.18 52.87
N ARG A 214 17.55 -22.91 53.25
CA ARG A 214 17.41 -21.79 52.29
C ARG A 214 18.69 -21.58 51.49
N ASN A 215 19.86 -21.70 52.11
CA ASN A 215 21.15 -21.57 51.44
C ASN A 215 21.40 -22.71 50.44
N ALA A 216 21.03 -23.94 50.79
CA ALA A 216 21.08 -25.07 49.85
C ALA A 216 20.11 -24.86 48.67
N ALA A 217 18.91 -24.32 48.93
CA ALA A 217 17.96 -23.97 47.88
C ALA A 217 18.50 -22.86 46.96
N LEU A 218 19.16 -21.85 47.52
CA LEU A 218 19.82 -20.78 46.77
C LEU A 218 20.94 -21.31 45.87
N GLU A 219 21.86 -22.12 46.41
CA GLU A 219 22.98 -22.70 45.65
C GLU A 219 22.49 -23.57 44.50
N ASN A 220 21.48 -24.41 44.75
CA ASN A 220 20.87 -25.23 43.72
C ASN A 220 20.23 -24.34 42.63
N SER A 221 19.46 -23.32 43.02
CA SER A 221 18.77 -22.44 42.07
C SER A 221 19.76 -21.59 41.24
N ASP A 222 20.85 -21.13 41.84
CA ASP A 222 21.93 -20.41 41.14
C ASP A 222 22.67 -21.32 40.16
N LYS A 223 22.86 -22.61 40.51
CA LYS A 223 23.43 -23.62 39.62
C LYS A 223 22.53 -23.90 38.41
N TRP A 224 21.21 -24.00 38.61
CA TRP A 224 20.24 -24.21 37.53
C TRP A 224 20.15 -23.02 36.57
N MET A 225 20.33 -21.78 37.04
CA MET A 225 20.35 -20.60 36.16
C MET A 225 21.60 -20.45 35.29
N ARG A 226 22.73 -20.97 35.75
CA ARG A 226 24.03 -20.83 35.05
C ARG A 226 24.28 -21.94 34.02
N SER A 227 23.51 -23.03 34.08
CA SER A 227 23.59 -24.17 33.16
C SER A 227 22.67 -23.99 31.96
#